data_AF-A0AAV4RIE3-F1
#
_entry.id   AF-A0AAV4RIE3-F1
#
_cell.length_a   1.000
_cell.length_b   1.000
_cell.length_c   1.000
_cell.angle_alpha   90.00
_cell.angle_beta   90.00
_cell.angle_gamma   90.00
#
_symmetry.space_group_name_H-M   'P 1'
#
loop_
_entity.id
_entity.type
_entity.pdbx_description
1 polymer ?
#
loop_
_entity_poly.entity_id
_entity_poly.type
_entity_poly.pdbx_seq_one_letter_code
_entity_poly.pdbx_strand_id
1 'polypeptide(L)' 'MVQDARQLEEPFYPCPQCYPQDPRIRAYDHMGKSILMMRDPGHQDRGVYRCTATAQHTDGRLTTVYQIINLM' A
#
# COMPACT_ATOMS: atom_id res chain seq x y z
N MET A 1 20.33 0.64 -29.79
CA MET A 1 20.13 -0.48 -28.85
C MET A 1 19.43 0.08 -27.63
N VAL A 2 18.09 0.06 -27.64
CA VAL A 2 17.26 0.60 -26.56
C VAL A 2 17.16 -0.50 -25.53
N GLN A 3 17.76 -0.31 -24.35
CA GLN A 3 17.62 -1.22 -23.22
C GLN A 3 16.18 -1.09 -22.71
N ASP A 4 15.36 -2.05 -23.12
CA ASP A 4 14.04 -2.35 -22.59
C ASP A 4 14.23 -2.79 -21.12
N ALA A 5 14.24 -1.81 -20.23
CA ALA A 5 14.12 -2.06 -18.80
C ALA A 5 12.70 -2.55 -18.55
N ARG A 6 12.48 -3.85 -18.78
CA ARG A 6 11.49 -4.61 -18.03
C ARG A 6 11.94 -4.53 -16.58
N GLN A 7 11.62 -3.41 -15.94
CA GLN A 7 11.40 -3.38 -14.50
C GLN A 7 10.53 -4.60 -14.25
N LEU A 8 11.12 -5.60 -13.59
CA LEU A 8 10.35 -6.58 -12.87
C LEU A 8 9.44 -5.74 -11.95
N GLU A 9 8.26 -5.39 -12.44
CA GLU A 9 7.13 -5.18 -11.58
C GLU A 9 6.92 -6.54 -10.93
N GLU A 10 7.62 -6.76 -9.81
CA GLU A 10 7.26 -7.79 -8.85
C GLU A 10 5.75 -7.74 -8.73
N PRO A 11 5.06 -8.89 -8.87
CA PRO A 11 3.61 -8.91 -8.96
C PRO A 11 3.06 -8.13 -7.78
N PHE A 12 2.45 -6.99 -8.10
CA PHE A 12 1.72 -6.16 -7.16
C PHE A 12 0.60 -7.04 -6.64
N TYR A 13 0.79 -7.67 -5.48
CA TYR A 13 -0.29 -8.40 -4.84
C TYR A 13 -1.40 -7.38 -4.57
N PRO A 14 -2.56 -7.47 -5.25
CA PRO A 14 -3.70 -6.65 -4.89
C PRO A 14 -4.03 -7.05 -3.46
N CYS A 15 -3.95 -6.11 -2.51
CA CYS A 15 -4.39 -6.35 -1.16
C CYS A 15 -5.89 -6.08 -1.07
N PRO A 16 -6.72 -7.14 -1.07
CA PRO A 16 -7.91 -7.12 -0.25
C PRO A 16 -7.89 -8.18 0.86
N GLN A 17 -6.86 -9.06 0.96
CA GLN A 17 -6.88 -10.19 1.92
C GLN A 17 -5.52 -10.64 2.52
N CYS A 18 -4.40 -9.92 2.35
CA CYS A 18 -3.07 -10.48 2.66
C CYS A 18 -2.51 -10.22 4.09
N TYR A 19 -3.26 -9.60 5.01
CA TYR A 19 -2.96 -9.72 6.45
C TYR A 19 -4.03 -10.58 7.11
N PRO A 20 -3.91 -11.92 7.09
CA PRO A 20 -4.67 -12.73 8.02
C PRO A 20 -4.20 -12.41 9.46
N GLN A 21 -5.04 -11.68 10.20
CA GLN A 21 -5.13 -11.75 11.66
C GLN A 21 -3.89 -11.41 12.52
N ASP A 22 -2.98 -10.49 12.14
CA ASP A 22 -2.07 -9.96 13.16
C ASP A 22 -2.87 -9.04 14.10
N PRO A 23 -3.12 -9.40 15.38
CA PRO A 23 -3.94 -8.59 16.28
C PRO A 23 -3.32 -7.23 16.60
N ARG A 24 -2.03 -7.04 16.27
CA ARG A 24 -1.31 -5.77 16.42
C ARG A 24 -1.60 -4.80 15.27
N ILE A 25 -2.03 -5.29 14.10
CA ILE A 25 -2.22 -4.47 12.90
C ILE A 25 -3.70 -4.15 12.72
N ARG A 26 -4.00 -2.86 12.51
CA ARG A 26 -5.36 -2.38 12.25
C ARG A 26 -5.33 -1.34 11.13
N ALA A 27 -6.26 -1.46 10.19
CA ALA A 27 -6.53 -0.44 9.19
C ALA A 27 -7.88 0.23 9.50
N TYR A 28 -7.92 1.56 9.47
CA TYR A 28 -9.15 2.32 9.67
C TYR A 28 -9.08 3.69 8.99
N ASP A 29 -10.25 4.26 8.70
CA ASP A 29 -10.35 5.60 8.13
C ASP A 29 -10.61 6.64 9.23
N HIS A 30 -9.94 7.78 9.12
CA HIS A 30 -10.11 8.91 10.04
C HIS A 30 -9.90 10.23 9.32
N MET A 31 -10.90 11.12 9.37
CA MET A 31 -10.87 12.46 8.74
C MET A 31 -10.43 12.45 7.25
N GLY A 32 -10.94 11.49 6.47
CA GLY A 32 -10.63 11.37 5.04
C GLY A 32 -9.25 10.78 4.73
N LYS A 33 -8.55 10.25 5.73
CA LYS A 33 -7.28 9.53 5.57
C LYS A 33 -7.48 8.05 5.91
N SER A 34 -6.86 7.18 5.14
CA SER A 34 -6.74 5.77 5.51
C SER A 34 -5.47 5.56 6.32
N ILE A 35 -5.59 4.95 7.49
CA ILE A 35 -4.52 4.81 8.47
C ILE A 35 -4.24 3.33 8.70
N LEU A 36 -2.97 2.94 8.55
CA LEU A 36 -2.43 1.66 9.02
C LEU A 36 -1.76 1.88 10.38
N MET A 37 -2.32 1.27 11.42
CA MET A 37 -1.75 1.26 12.77
C MET A 37 -1.14 -0.10 13.07
N MET A 38 0.04 -0.09 13.67
CA MET A 38 0.74 -1.28 14.14
C MET A 38 1.15 -1.08 15.59
N ARG A 39 0.70 -1.97 16.48
CA ARG A 39 1.09 -1.99 17.89
C ARG A 39 2.39 -2.78 18.06
N ASP A 40 3.32 -2.27 18.84
CA ASP A 40 4.60 -2.93 19.15
C ASP A 40 5.36 -3.40 17.89
N PRO A 41 5.78 -2.47 16.98
CA PRO A 41 6.51 -2.82 15.77
C PRO A 41 7.87 -3.43 16.12
N GLY A 42 8.16 -4.59 15.52
CA GLY A 42 9.40 -5.34 15.70
C GLY A 42 10.27 -5.37 14.44
N HIS A 43 11.41 -6.06 14.53
CA HIS A 43 12.33 -6.22 13.39
C HIS A 43 11.67 -6.90 12.18
N GLN A 44 10.73 -7.80 12.43
CA GLN A 44 9.98 -8.51 11.39
C GLN A 44 9.00 -7.63 10.61
N ASP A 45 8.63 -6.47 11.17
CA ASP A 45 7.67 -5.56 10.54
C ASP A 45 8.38 -4.54 9.63
N ARG A 46 9.72 -4.51 9.62
CA ARG A 46 10.51 -3.60 8.77
C ARG A 46 10.31 -3.91 7.30
N GLY A 47 10.24 -2.86 6.49
CA GLY A 47 10.08 -3.01 5.06
C GLY A 47 9.48 -1.79 4.39
N VAL A 48 9.11 -1.99 3.14
CA VAL A 48 8.51 -0.98 2.28
C VAL A 48 7.00 -1.16 2.28
N TYR A 49 6.28 -0.18 2.80
CA TYR A 49 4.82 -0.12 2.80
C TYR A 49 4.36 0.78 1.67
N ARG A 50 3.24 0.42 1.03
CA ARG A 50 2.61 1.24 -0.02
C ARG A 50 1.17 1.53 0.34
N CYS A 51 0.87 2.81 0.52
CA CYS A 51 -0.51 3.30 0.60
C CYS A 51 -0.97 3.67 -0.80
N THR A 52 -2.14 3.17 -1.23
CA THR A 52 -2.74 3.51 -2.52
C THR A 52 -4.13 4.09 -2.32
N ALA A 53 -4.43 5.19 -3.00
CA ALA A 53 -5.76 5.78 -3.05
C ALA A 53 -6.24 5.86 -4.49
N THR A 54 -7.44 5.33 -4.74
CA THR A 54 -8.08 5.37 -6.05
C THR A 54 -9.28 6.30 -5.99
N ALA A 55 -9.30 7.30 -6.85
CA ALA A 55 -10.43 8.22 -7.02
C ALA A 55 -11.08 8.00 -8.38
N GLN A 56 -12.40 8.08 -8.43
CA GLN A 56 -13.18 8.06 -9.66
C GLN A 56 -13.71 9.45 -9.96
N HIS A 57 -13.37 9.97 -11.13
CA HIS A 57 -13.89 11.23 -11.65
C HIS A 57 -15.32 11.06 -12.17
N THR A 58 -16.04 12.18 -12.30
CA THR A 58 -17.43 12.21 -12.79
C THR A 58 -17.57 11.74 -14.24
N ASP A 59 -16.50 11.80 -15.04
CA ASP A 59 -16.42 11.29 -16.41
C ASP A 59 -16.12 9.79 -16.47
N GLY A 60 -16.01 9.12 -15.31
CA GLY A 60 -15.71 7.70 -15.19
C GLY A 60 -14.21 7.37 -15.19
N ARG A 61 -13.32 8.36 -15.37
CA ARG A 61 -11.87 8.12 -15.32
C ARG A 61 -11.43 7.77 -13.90
N LEU A 62 -10.55 6.77 -13.77
CA LEU A 62 -9.91 6.41 -12.51
C LEU A 62 -8.53 7.05 -12.44
N THR A 63 -8.21 7.65 -11.28
CA THR A 63 -6.85 8.09 -10.94
C THR A 63 -6.41 7.37 -9.68
N THR A 64 -5.25 6.72 -9.76
CA THR A 64 -4.62 6.06 -8.62
C THR A 64 -3.38 6.82 -8.24
N VAL A 65 -3.29 7.24 -6.99
CA VAL A 65 -2.08 7.79 -6.39
C VAL A 65 -1.54 6.83 -5.36
N TYR A 66 -0.22 6.81 -5.17
CA TYR A 66 0.40 6.00 -4.14
C TYR A 66 1.47 6.77 -3.40
N GLN A 67 1.69 6.36 -2.15
CA GLN A 67 2.77 6.83 -1.30
C GLN A 67 3.54 5.64 -0.76
N ILE A 68 4.87 5.71 -0.85
CA ILE A 68 5.78 4.71 -0.29
C ILE A 68 6.23 5.17 1.09
N ILE A 69 6.19 4.27 2.06
CA ILE A 69 6.64 4.48 3.44
C ILE A 69 7.69 3.42 3.77
N ASN A 70 8.86 3.84 4.21
CA ASN A 70 9.92 2.94 4.66
C ASN A 70 9.90 2.84 6.18
N LEU A 71 9.68 1.63 6.72
CA LEU A 71 9.81 1.36 8.15
C LEU A 71 11.17 0.71 8.40
N MET A 72 12.07 1.49 9.03
CA MET A 72 13.45 1.09 9.37
C MET A 72 13.58 0.53 10.79
#